data_AF-A0A965UDA7-F1
#
_entry.id   AF-A0A965UDA7-F1
#
_cell.length_a   1.000
_cell.length_b   1.000
_cell.length_c   1.000
_cell.angle_alpha   90.00
_cell.angle_beta   90.00
_cell.angle_gamma   90.00
#
_symmetry.space_group_name_H-M   'P 1'
#
loop_
_entity.id
_entity.type
_entity.pdbx_description
1 polymer ?
#
loop_
_entity_poly.entity_id
_entity_poly.type
_entity_poly.pdbx_seq_one_letter_code
_entity_poly.pdbx_strand_id
1 'polypeptide(L)'
;MNRLQEKRLALELTQPQVSAKLKEVEPRADVGMVSRYEKGVCLPTGQQLSALEELYGVSRVELYDAEDLDLLGTLRSTEPSPDADSEGKETAPPQSHAGRFRKCYRISREFAESLPDDLLQVCGYSSWQSWHDAALKRLVGEYAARKRAAQKKGDKTA
;
A
#
# COMPACT_ATOMS: atom_id res chain seq x y z
N MET A 1 -16.72 -8.81 -0.42
CA MET A 1 -15.95 -9.61 -1.39
C MET A 1 -15.32 -8.61 -2.34
N ASN A 2 -14.07 -8.78 -2.78
CA ASN A 2 -13.50 -7.84 -3.76
C ASN A 2 -13.98 -8.23 -5.18
N ARG A 3 -14.12 -7.25 -6.08
CA ARG A 3 -14.54 -7.43 -7.48
C ARG A 3 -13.75 -8.53 -8.20
N LEU A 4 -12.45 -8.64 -7.93
CA LEU A 4 -11.59 -9.69 -8.48
C LEU A 4 -12.07 -11.10 -8.10
N GLN A 5 -12.46 -11.29 -6.83
CA GLN A 5 -12.94 -12.58 -6.33
C GLN A 5 -14.32 -12.92 -6.91
N GLU A 6 -15.19 -11.93 -7.06
CA GLU A 6 -16.52 -12.08 -7.66
C GLU A 6 -16.42 -12.52 -9.12
N LYS A 7 -15.56 -11.86 -9.92
CA LYS A 7 -15.32 -12.22 -11.31
C LYS A 7 -14.73 -13.62 -11.45
N ARG A 8 -13.79 -14.00 -10.59
CA ARG A 8 -13.24 -15.37 -10.58
C ARG A 8 -14.33 -16.41 -10.36
N LEU A 9 -15.22 -16.20 -9.39
CA LEU A 9 -16.32 -17.12 -9.09
C LEU A 9 -17.37 -17.15 -10.21
N ALA A 10 -17.65 -16.01 -10.84
CA ALA A 10 -18.57 -15.94 -11.97
C ALA A 10 -18.08 -16.73 -13.18
N LEU A 11 -16.76 -16.87 -13.35
CA LEU A 11 -16.14 -17.69 -14.39
C LEU A 11 -15.82 -19.11 -13.94
N GLU A 12 -16.27 -19.51 -12.74
CA GLU A 12 -16.04 -20.82 -12.13
C GLU A 12 -14.55 -21.20 -12.02
N LEU A 13 -13.67 -20.20 -11.97
CA LEU A 13 -12.24 -20.39 -11.88
C LEU A 13 -11.80 -20.62 -10.43
N THR A 14 -10.85 -21.52 -10.27
CA THR A 14 -10.20 -21.77 -8.98
C THR A 14 -8.95 -20.90 -8.82
N GLN A 15 -8.57 -20.57 -7.59
CA GLN A 15 -7.33 -19.80 -7.34
C GLN A 15 -6.06 -20.48 -7.90
N PRO A 16 -5.92 -21.83 -7.86
CA PRO A 16 -4.81 -22.52 -8.54
C PRO A 16 -4.77 -22.30 -10.06
N GLN A 17 -5.91 -22.24 -10.74
CA GLN A 17 -5.95 -21.98 -12.19
C GLN A 17 -5.50 -20.55 -12.50
N VAL A 18 -5.94 -19.58 -11.72
CA VAL A 18 -5.48 -18.18 -11.85
C VAL A 18 -3.98 -18.07 -11.57
N SER A 19 -3.49 -18.75 -10.53
CA SER A 19 -2.05 -18.79 -10.21
C SER A 19 -1.25 -19.43 -11.34
N ALA A 20 -1.75 -20.49 -11.98
CA ALA A 20 -1.07 -21.12 -13.12
C ALA A 20 -0.88 -20.13 -14.28
N LYS A 21 -1.91 -19.35 -14.62
CA LYS A 21 -1.80 -18.31 -15.66
C LYS A 21 -0.85 -17.19 -15.25
N LEU A 22 -0.91 -16.73 -14.01
CA LEU A 22 -0.01 -15.69 -13.52
C LEU A 22 1.47 -16.12 -13.49
N LYS A 23 1.74 -17.42 -13.30
CA LYS A 23 3.11 -17.97 -13.32
C LYS A 23 3.79 -17.89 -14.69
N GLU A 24 3.03 -17.73 -15.77
CA GLU A 24 3.59 -17.47 -17.10
C GLU A 24 4.31 -16.11 -17.15
N VAL A 25 3.88 -15.15 -16.32
CA VAL A 25 4.43 -13.79 -16.26
C VAL A 25 5.35 -13.61 -15.06
N GLU A 26 4.95 -14.10 -13.88
CA GLU A 26 5.74 -14.03 -12.65
C GLU A 26 5.79 -15.42 -12.00
N PRO A 27 6.91 -16.15 -12.11
CA PRO A 27 7.04 -17.51 -11.59
C PRO A 27 6.72 -17.67 -10.09
N ARG A 28 6.84 -16.59 -9.31
CA ARG A 28 6.54 -16.56 -7.86
C ARG A 28 5.06 -16.32 -7.53
N ALA A 29 4.19 -16.14 -8.53
CA ALA A 29 2.76 -15.88 -8.32
C ALA A 29 2.01 -17.16 -7.91
N ASP A 30 2.15 -17.57 -6.65
CA ASP A 30 1.46 -18.72 -6.08
C ASP A 30 -0.01 -18.44 -5.71
N VAL A 31 -0.71 -19.46 -5.24
CA VAL A 31 -2.11 -19.35 -4.79
C VAL A 31 -2.26 -18.35 -3.64
N GLY A 32 -1.23 -18.24 -2.80
CA GLY A 32 -1.18 -17.26 -1.71
C GLY A 32 -1.19 -15.82 -2.23
N MET A 33 -0.46 -15.54 -3.30
CA MET A 33 -0.47 -14.25 -3.99
C MET A 33 -1.86 -13.91 -4.56
N VAL A 34 -2.52 -14.87 -5.22
CA VAL A 34 -3.90 -14.70 -5.71
C VAL A 34 -4.85 -14.38 -4.55
N SER A 35 -4.76 -15.10 -3.44
CA SER A 35 -5.58 -14.82 -2.26
C SER A 35 -5.32 -13.43 -1.67
N ARG A 36 -4.08 -12.94 -1.72
CA ARG A 36 -3.74 -11.59 -1.27
C ARG A 36 -4.31 -10.52 -2.18
N TYR A 37 -4.34 -10.74 -3.50
CA TYR A 37 -5.00 -9.83 -4.45
C TYR A 37 -6.51 -9.77 -4.18
N GLU A 38 -7.16 -10.92 -4.04
CA GLU A 38 -8.61 -10.99 -3.75
C GLU A 38 -9.00 -10.35 -2.41
N LYS A 39 -8.10 -10.34 -1.43
CA LYS A 39 -8.32 -9.73 -0.12
C LYS A 39 -7.87 -8.27 -0.06
N GLY A 40 -7.38 -7.69 -1.17
CA GLY A 40 -6.82 -6.33 -1.19
C GLY A 40 -5.60 -6.15 -0.29
N VAL A 41 -4.86 -7.23 0.01
CA VAL A 41 -3.64 -7.17 0.85
C VAL A 41 -2.50 -6.56 0.06
N CYS A 42 -2.37 -6.90 -1.22
CA CYS A 42 -1.43 -6.28 -2.15
C CYS A 42 -2.07 -6.14 -3.53
N LEU A 43 -1.45 -5.31 -4.39
CA LEU A 43 -1.87 -5.12 -5.77
C LEU A 43 -0.94 -5.90 -6.72
N PRO A 44 -1.45 -6.40 -7.86
CA PRO A 44 -0.63 -7.02 -8.88
C PRO A 44 0.28 -5.99 -9.57
N THR A 45 1.40 -6.43 -10.12
CA THR A 45 2.21 -5.58 -11.01
C THR A 45 1.48 -5.32 -12.33
N GLY A 46 1.91 -4.32 -13.10
CA GLY A 46 1.26 -3.99 -14.40
C GLY A 46 1.22 -5.17 -15.39
N GLN A 47 2.26 -6.01 -15.41
CA GLN A 47 2.30 -7.22 -16.25
C GLN A 47 1.32 -8.28 -15.75
N GLN A 48 1.25 -8.50 -14.43
CA GLN A 48 0.29 -9.43 -13.82
C GLN A 48 -1.15 -8.94 -14.03
N LEU A 49 -1.38 -7.63 -13.95
CA LEU A 49 -2.69 -7.03 -14.21
C LEU A 49 -3.14 -7.28 -15.65
N SER A 50 -2.23 -7.12 -16.62
CA SER A 50 -2.51 -7.42 -18.02
C SER A 50 -2.88 -8.89 -18.24
N ALA A 51 -2.19 -9.81 -17.56
CA ALA A 51 -2.53 -11.24 -17.59
C ALA A 51 -3.89 -11.56 -16.94
N LEU A 52 -4.29 -10.81 -15.91
CA LEU A 52 -5.62 -10.93 -15.29
C LEU A 52 -6.72 -10.37 -16.20
N GLU A 53 -6.46 -9.27 -16.91
CA GLU A 53 -7.39 -8.72 -17.91
C GLU A 53 -7.66 -9.73 -19.03
N GLU A 54 -6.59 -10.36 -19.55
CA GLU A 54 -6.70 -11.41 -20.56
C GLU A 54 -7.45 -12.64 -20.03
N LEU A 55 -7.12 -13.09 -18.81
CA LEU A 55 -7.73 -14.28 -18.22
C LEU A 55 -9.23 -14.10 -17.95
N TYR A 56 -9.62 -12.95 -17.41
CA TYR A 56 -11.02 -12.69 -17.10
C TYR A 56 -11.81 -12.12 -18.29
N GLY A 57 -11.12 -11.64 -19.32
CA GLY A 57 -11.75 -10.98 -20.47
C GLY A 57 -12.37 -9.64 -20.12
N VAL A 58 -11.88 -8.97 -19.06
CA VAL A 58 -12.45 -7.73 -18.53
C VAL A 58 -11.35 -6.70 -18.33
N SER A 59 -11.65 -5.43 -18.58
CA SER A 59 -10.72 -4.33 -18.31
C SER A 59 -10.41 -4.18 -16.81
N ARG A 60 -9.19 -3.73 -16.50
CA ARG A 60 -8.69 -3.45 -15.14
C ARG A 60 -9.62 -2.56 -14.31
N VAL A 61 -10.37 -1.66 -14.95
CA VAL A 61 -11.34 -0.77 -14.27
C VAL A 61 -12.55 -1.49 -13.68
N GLU A 62 -12.85 -2.70 -14.16
CA GLU A 62 -13.87 -3.55 -13.53
C GLU A 62 -13.27 -4.49 -12.49
N LEU A 63 -11.97 -4.80 -12.59
CA LEU A 63 -11.26 -5.69 -11.67
C LEU A 63 -10.84 -4.97 -10.38
N TYR A 64 -10.47 -3.69 -10.49
CA TYR A 64 -9.97 -2.85 -9.40
C TYR A 64 -10.66 -1.49 -9.40
N ASP A 65 -10.74 -0.88 -8.22
CA ASP A 65 -11.24 0.48 -8.07
C ASP A 65 -10.23 1.49 -8.64
N ALA A 66 -10.71 2.69 -8.99
CA ALA A 66 -9.87 3.74 -9.55
C ALA A 66 -8.69 4.12 -8.62
N GLU A 67 -8.89 3.98 -7.31
CA GLU A 67 -7.87 4.23 -6.28
C GLU A 67 -6.72 3.23 -6.37
N ASP A 68 -7.03 1.95 -6.50
CA ASP A 68 -6.04 0.89 -6.64
C ASP A 68 -5.28 1.03 -7.97
N LEU A 69 -5.97 1.42 -9.04
CA LEU A 69 -5.37 1.61 -10.36
C LEU A 69 -4.49 2.85 -10.46
N ASP A 70 -4.84 3.92 -9.75
CA ASP A 70 -4.03 5.14 -9.61
C ASP A 70 -2.70 4.84 -8.89
N LEU A 71 -2.75 4.04 -7.81
CA LEU A 71 -1.54 3.57 -7.11
C LEU A 71 -0.62 2.72 -7.99
N LEU A 72 -1.18 2.01 -8.97
CA LEU A 72 -0.41 1.26 -9.96
C LEU A 72 0.14 2.16 -11.08
N GLY A 73 -0.24 3.44 -11.13
CA GLY A 73 0.08 4.35 -12.23
C GLY A 73 -0.59 3.95 -13.54
N THR A 74 -1.62 3.11 -13.49
CA THR A 74 -2.23 2.48 -14.66
C THR A 74 -3.39 3.27 -15.27
N LEU A 75 -3.85 4.34 -14.60
CA LEU A 75 -4.91 5.23 -15.10
C LEU A 75 -4.39 6.40 -15.96
N ARG A 76 -3.08 6.59 -16.10
CA ARG A 76 -2.54 7.67 -16.94
C ARG A 76 -2.27 7.19 -18.36
N SER A 77 -3.22 7.47 -19.24
CA SER A 77 -2.98 7.69 -20.67
C SER A 77 -3.95 8.77 -21.12
N THR A 78 -3.45 10.01 -21.12
CA THR A 78 -3.84 11.21 -21.89
C THR A 78 -3.65 12.41 -20.96
N GLU A 79 -2.58 13.15 -21.23
CA GLU A 79 -2.05 14.39 -20.65
C GLU A 79 -0.54 14.12 -20.42
N PRO A 80 0.36 14.74 -21.20
CA PRO A 80 1.78 14.66 -20.88
C PRO A 80 1.96 15.24 -19.48
N SER A 81 2.42 14.41 -18.55
CA SER A 81 2.95 14.91 -17.28
C SER A 81 3.99 15.98 -17.62
N PRO A 82 4.01 17.15 -16.96
CA PRO A 82 5.12 18.09 -17.08
C PRO A 82 6.45 17.51 -16.52
N ASP A 83 6.47 16.22 -16.12
CA ASP A 83 7.64 15.52 -15.61
C ASP A 83 8.35 14.67 -16.67
N ALA A 84 8.09 14.90 -17.96
CA ALA A 84 8.93 14.38 -19.05
C ALA A 84 10.33 15.02 -19.08
N ASP A 85 10.61 15.99 -18.20
CA ASP A 85 11.93 16.61 -17.98
C ASP A 85 12.57 16.20 -16.63
N SER A 86 12.33 14.98 -16.14
CA SER A 86 13.17 14.38 -15.09
C SER A 86 14.02 13.23 -15.60
N GLU A 87 14.47 13.31 -16.85
CA GLU A 87 15.73 12.69 -17.24
C GLU A 87 16.89 13.54 -16.69
N GLY A 88 17.61 13.02 -15.69
CA GLY A 88 18.95 13.51 -15.37
C GLY A 88 19.13 14.43 -14.15
N LYS A 89 18.29 14.34 -13.10
CA LYS A 89 18.82 14.72 -11.78
C LYS A 89 19.74 13.59 -11.33
N GLU A 90 21.05 13.87 -11.29
CA GLU A 90 22.03 13.08 -10.54
C GLU A 90 21.43 12.78 -9.17
N THR A 91 20.86 11.58 -9.06
CA THR A 91 20.29 11.13 -7.80
C THR A 91 21.51 10.76 -7.00
N ALA A 92 21.85 11.61 -6.03
CA ALA A 92 22.88 11.30 -5.05
C ALA A 92 22.70 9.85 -4.61
N PRO A 93 23.79 9.06 -4.50
CA PRO A 93 23.70 7.66 -4.15
C PRO A 93 22.76 7.52 -2.94
N PRO A 94 21.75 6.62 -3.02
CA PRO A 94 20.71 6.54 -2.00
C PRO A 94 21.39 6.43 -0.64
N GLN A 95 21.03 7.33 0.28
CA GLN A 95 21.54 7.28 1.64
C GLN A 95 21.37 5.86 2.16
N SER A 96 22.45 5.26 2.65
CA SER A 96 22.45 3.87 3.09
C SER A 96 21.24 3.59 3.99
N HIS A 97 20.39 2.66 3.57
CA HIS A 97 19.23 2.19 4.34
C HIS A 97 19.64 1.18 5.42
N ALA A 98 20.93 0.92 5.62
CA ALA A 98 21.41 -0.01 6.63
C ALA A 98 20.88 0.36 8.02
N GLY A 99 20.13 -0.56 8.65
CA GLY A 99 19.51 -0.35 9.95
C GLY A 99 18.18 0.44 9.94
N ARG A 100 17.67 0.86 8.79
CA ARG A 100 16.35 1.53 8.65
C ARG A 100 15.33 0.54 8.08
N PHE A 101 14.20 0.39 8.76
CA PHE A 101 13.10 -0.46 8.32
C PHE A 101 11.93 0.40 7.83
N ARG A 102 11.36 0.04 6.67
CA ARG A 102 10.16 0.69 6.14
C ARG A 102 8.93 0.13 6.84
N LYS A 103 8.14 1.00 7.47
CA LYS A 103 6.80 0.69 7.99
C LYS A 103 5.77 1.46 7.18
N CYS A 104 4.78 0.76 6.64
CA CYS A 104 3.70 1.34 5.86
C CYS A 104 2.35 0.98 6.50
N TYR A 105 1.46 1.95 6.52
CA TYR A 105 0.09 1.82 7.00
C TYR A 105 -0.84 2.40 5.95
N ARG A 106 -2.06 1.88 5.88
CA ARG A 106 -3.10 2.42 5.00
C ARG A 106 -3.86 3.51 5.76
N ILE A 107 -4.15 4.60 5.06
CA ILE A 107 -5.06 5.66 5.49
C ILE A 107 -6.17 5.80 4.45
N SER A 108 -7.33 6.35 4.84
CA SER A 108 -8.40 6.60 3.87
C SER A 108 -8.00 7.70 2.89
N ARG A 109 -8.55 7.62 1.68
CA ARG A 109 -8.33 8.62 0.62
C ARG A 109 -8.78 10.01 1.05
N GLU A 110 -10.01 10.12 1.54
CA GLU A 110 -10.58 11.39 2.03
C GLU A 110 -9.67 12.07 3.06
N PHE A 111 -9.09 11.27 3.96
CA PHE A 111 -8.15 11.79 4.95
C PHE A 111 -6.85 12.25 4.29
N ALA A 112 -6.28 11.45 3.38
CA ALA A 112 -5.05 11.81 2.67
C ALA A 112 -5.20 13.11 1.85
N GLU A 113 -6.33 13.27 1.15
CA GLU A 113 -6.65 14.45 0.34
C GLU A 113 -6.97 15.68 1.20
N SER A 114 -7.43 15.49 2.44
CA SER A 114 -7.70 16.60 3.36
C SER A 114 -6.45 17.24 3.97
N LEU A 115 -5.27 16.64 3.80
CA LEU A 115 -4.03 17.13 4.40
C LEU A 115 -3.46 18.31 3.61
N PRO A 116 -3.23 19.47 4.26
CA PRO A 116 -2.56 20.59 3.60
C PRO A 116 -1.12 20.27 3.20
N ASP A 117 -0.66 20.81 2.08
CA ASP A 117 0.70 20.60 1.56
C ASP A 117 1.79 21.15 2.50
N ASP A 118 1.49 22.23 3.22
CA ASP A 118 2.43 22.92 4.12
C ASP A 118 2.31 22.45 5.59
N LEU A 119 1.43 21.49 5.88
CA LEU A 119 1.11 21.01 7.24
C LEU A 119 2.37 20.71 8.07
N LEU A 120 3.32 19.97 7.49
CA LEU A 120 4.55 19.60 8.20
C LEU A 120 5.41 20.81 8.51
N GLN A 121 5.60 21.71 7.54
CA GLN A 121 6.43 22.89 7.70
C GLN A 121 5.84 23.84 8.76
N VAL A 122 4.52 24.08 8.70
CA VAL A 122 3.79 24.90 9.68
C VAL A 122 3.90 24.29 11.08
N CYS A 123 3.86 22.96 11.20
CA CYS A 123 4.04 22.26 12.46
C CYS A 123 5.51 22.03 12.87
N GLY A 124 6.49 22.54 12.12
CA GLY A 124 7.91 22.47 12.47
C GLY A 124 8.59 21.12 12.20
N TYR A 125 8.00 20.30 11.33
CA TYR A 125 8.56 19.00 10.91
C TYR A 125 9.23 19.12 9.54
N SER A 126 10.42 18.55 9.41
CA SER A 126 11.18 18.56 8.15
C SER A 126 10.71 17.49 7.15
N SER A 127 9.97 16.49 7.61
CA SER A 127 9.45 15.39 6.81
C SER A 127 8.39 14.59 7.56
N TRP A 128 7.59 13.80 6.83
CA TRP A 128 6.66 12.83 7.41
C TRP A 128 7.36 11.84 8.36
N GLN A 129 8.61 11.47 8.06
CA GLN A 129 9.41 10.62 8.95
C GLN A 129 9.68 11.32 10.29
N SER A 130 10.08 12.59 10.28
CA SER A 130 10.35 13.36 11.50
C SER A 130 9.10 13.54 12.39
N TRP A 131 7.95 13.78 11.75
CA TRP A 131 6.66 13.84 12.43
C TRP A 131 6.29 12.49 13.04
N HIS A 132 6.41 11.42 12.27
CA HIS A 132 6.06 10.07 12.71
C HIS A 132 6.96 9.60 13.86
N ASP A 133 8.25 9.90 13.83
CA ASP A 133 9.18 9.59 14.91
C ASP A 133 8.81 10.34 16.20
N ALA A 134 8.42 11.61 16.10
CA ALA A 134 7.97 12.40 17.25
C ALA A 134 6.65 11.85 17.81
N ALA A 135 5.68 11.52 16.96
CA ALA A 135 4.41 10.94 17.34
C ALA A 135 4.59 9.59 18.05
N LEU A 136 5.44 8.71 17.51
CA LEU A 136 5.73 7.41 18.12
C LEU A 136 6.45 7.53 19.47
N LYS A 137 7.43 8.45 19.60
CA LYS A 137 8.09 8.70 20.88
C LYS A 137 7.09 9.12 21.97
N ARG A 138 6.15 10.01 21.62
CA ARG A 138 5.06 10.41 22.52
C ARG A 138 4.18 9.21 22.91
N LEU A 139 3.78 8.42 21.93
CA LEU A 139 2.94 7.24 22.15
C LEU A 139 3.62 6.18 23.04
N VAL A 140 4.93 5.95 22.87
CA VAL A 140 5.71 5.05 23.73
C VAL A 140 5.75 5.56 25.17
N GLY A 141 5.91 6.87 25.37
CA GLY A 141 5.83 7.50 26.69
C GLY A 141 4.47 7.31 27.35
N GLU A 142 3.39 7.54 26.60
CA GLU A 142 2.01 7.31 27.07
C GLU A 142 1.77 5.84 27.43
N TYR A 143 2.22 4.91 26.60
CA TYR A 143 2.12 3.48 26.87
C TYR A 143 2.83 3.10 28.18
N ALA A 144 4.06 3.59 28.38
CA ALA A 144 4.82 3.33 29.60
C ALA A 144 4.11 3.90 30.85
N ALA A 145 3.56 5.12 30.76
CA ALA A 145 2.82 5.74 31.85
C ALA A 145 1.54 4.96 32.19
N ARG A 146 0.75 4.59 31.18
CA ARG A 146 -0.48 3.80 31.36
C ARG A 146 -0.18 2.41 31.93
N LYS A 147 0.87 1.74 31.45
CA LYS A 147 1.29 0.43 31.95
C LYS A 147 1.69 0.49 33.42
N ARG A 148 2.48 1.49 33.83
CA ARG A 148 2.85 1.70 35.24
C ARG A 148 1.63 1.99 36.11
N ALA A 149 0.70 2.81 35.63
CA ALA A 149 -0.53 3.12 36.36
C ALA A 149 -1.43 1.88 36.56
N ALA A 150 -1.53 1.01 35.54
CA ALA A 150 -2.27 -0.24 35.62
C ALA A 150 -1.64 -1.22 36.63
N GLN A 151 -0.31 -1.36 36.63
CA GLN A 151 0.41 -2.20 37.59
C GLN A 151 0.21 -1.73 39.03
N LYS A 152 0.32 -0.42 39.28
CA LYS A 152 0.12 0.17 40.61
C LYS A 152 -1.32 0.05 41.13
N LYS A 153 -2.30 -0.03 40.23
CA LYS A 153 -3.70 -0.29 40.61
C LYS A 153 -3.91 -1.75 40.99
N GLY A 154 -3.33 -2.71 40.26
CA GLY A 154 -3.40 -4.13 40.61
C GLY A 154 -2.79 -4.44 41.97
N ASP A 155 -1.64 -3.83 42.28
CA ASP A 155 -0.88 -4.02 43.52
C ASP A 155 -1.52 -3.38 44.77
N LYS A 156 -2.53 -2.52 44.59
CA LYS A 156 -3.30 -1.90 45.69
C LYS A 156 -4.58 -2.64 46.05
N THR A 157 -4.92 -3.68 45.28
CA THR A 157 -6.13 -4.51 45.45
C THR A 157 -5.82 -5.94 45.87
N ALA A 158 -4.55 -6.26 46.12
CA ALA A 158 -4.08 -7.49 46.76
C ALA A 158 -3.61 -7.14 48.18
#